data_AF-A0A1C5XT96-F1
#
_entry.id   AF-A0A1C5XT96-F1
#
_cell.length_a   1.000
_cell.length_b   1.000
_cell.length_c   1.000
_cell.angle_alpha   90.00
_cell.angle_beta   90.00
_cell.angle_gamma   90.00
#
_symmetry.space_group_name_H-M   'P 1'
#
loop_
_entity.id
_entity.type
_entity.pdbx_description
1 polymer ?
#
loop_
_entity_poly.entity_id
_entity_poly.type
_entity_poly.pdbx_seq_one_letter_code
_entity_poly.pdbx_strand_id
1 'polypeptide(L)'
;MELENKQDGEEKGTSGQKPTMTYAEFKAQKGRKRGRDRGPGINKDLAVKIAAVCGGVVVLVGAVGGGLYWHESLKYKTCFLPGTIVDGMDVTGKTAAEVEDAIMEQLKGYKLTINGREDLSESITGEEVGLYAEFDDTLAKAIAAQKPMEWGKYRFGKSVNEVNTDALIRYNDEMLGEAVDSLSCMDKENMREPQDAKISDYTSGGYTIIKEDEGTELLEDKVKEAVAAAVMSLAESVDLEEQGCYVSPSITSEDEALKTACETMNKYVGARITYQFGDKSETLSGDEIHNWLTVNGTSVRINEGKATEYVKKLAASYDTAYKAKSLKTSYGKTVSITGGSYGYKINQAKEAATLVSLIKNGEQTSREPEYSQKGASRTGNDYGNTYVEINLTAQHLYFYVKGKLVIQSDFVSGNAAKGWSTPAGAYSITYKQRNATLKGQGYATPVSYWMPFNGGIGLHDANWRKTFGGTIYKTNGSHGCVNLPPAVAKTIYENISAGDPVLCYHLDGTESASTSGTKKDETAATTAAATTAAPETTVAPTTAAPETTAAPTTAAPTTEAPTTPAAGGDQESVGPGFAPETEGTTEQEVGPGF
;
A
#
# COMPACT_ATOMS: atom_id res chain seq x y z
N MET A 1 37.07 43.67 6.57
CA MET A 1 37.09 43.49 8.04
C MET A 1 37.93 42.26 8.38
N GLU A 2 39.25 42.31 8.45
CA GLU A 2 40.14 43.45 8.80
C GLU A 2 39.79 44.08 10.15
N LEU A 3 40.73 44.48 11.00
CA LEU A 3 42.20 44.35 11.03
C LEU A 3 42.60 44.75 12.48
N GLU A 4 43.74 44.23 12.97
CA GLU A 4 44.66 44.97 13.88
C GLU A 4 44.23 45.41 15.32
N ASN A 5 45.13 45.78 16.25
CA ASN A 5 46.55 45.43 16.55
C ASN A 5 46.97 46.10 17.90
N LYS A 6 48.19 45.80 18.38
CA LYS A 6 48.98 46.42 19.48
C LYS A 6 48.71 45.92 20.91
N GLN A 7 49.69 45.66 21.79
CA GLN A 7 51.04 46.24 22.09
C GLN A 7 50.99 47.52 22.96
N ASP A 8 51.87 47.79 23.95
CA ASP A 8 53.10 47.13 24.45
C ASP A 8 53.44 47.58 25.91
N GLY A 9 54.46 46.98 26.55
CA GLY A 9 55.19 47.47 27.76
C GLY A 9 55.00 46.59 29.02
N GLU A 10 56.02 45.99 29.68
CA GLU A 10 57.29 46.50 30.25
C GLU A 10 57.09 47.53 31.40
N GLU A 11 57.71 47.47 32.59
CA GLU A 11 58.61 46.50 33.27
C GLU A 11 58.62 46.83 34.81
N LYS A 12 59.34 46.25 35.81
CA LYS A 12 60.43 45.25 36.05
C LYS A 12 60.32 44.80 37.53
N GLY A 13 60.84 43.63 38.00
CA GLY A 13 60.67 43.32 39.45
C GLY A 13 61.19 42.04 40.15
N THR A 14 62.29 41.40 39.73
CA THR A 14 63.15 40.44 40.51
C THR A 14 62.60 39.65 41.73
N SER A 15 62.66 38.30 41.67
CA SER A 15 63.61 37.47 42.46
C SER A 15 63.34 35.95 42.33
N GLY A 16 64.29 35.10 42.76
CA GLY A 16 64.08 33.66 42.95
C GLY A 16 64.46 32.75 41.79
N GLN A 17 65.76 32.48 41.57
CA GLN A 17 66.22 31.48 40.61
C GLN A 17 67.32 30.57 41.20
N LYS A 18 67.28 29.30 40.76
CA LYS A 18 68.37 28.28 40.67
C LYS A 18 68.49 27.21 41.78
N PRO A 19 68.97 26.00 41.44
CA PRO A 19 68.97 25.35 40.11
C PRO A 19 68.57 23.86 40.10
N THR A 20 68.01 23.41 38.99
CA THR A 20 68.19 22.03 38.50
C THR A 20 69.61 21.86 37.97
N MET A 21 70.28 20.75 38.32
CA MET A 21 71.61 20.41 37.82
C MET A 21 71.48 19.32 36.74
N THR A 22 72.10 19.52 35.58
CA THR A 22 72.00 18.58 34.45
C THR A 22 73.35 17.95 34.10
N TYR A 23 73.29 16.75 33.51
CA TYR A 23 74.42 15.81 33.38
C TYR A 23 75.59 16.29 32.49
N ALA A 24 75.50 17.47 31.87
CA ALA A 24 76.55 18.06 31.05
C ALA A 24 77.79 18.51 31.86
N GLU A 25 77.63 18.83 33.15
CA GLU A 25 78.71 19.43 33.97
C GLU A 25 79.76 18.41 34.47
N PHE A 26 79.50 17.10 34.38
CA PHE A 26 80.34 16.09 35.04
C PHE A 26 81.61 15.65 34.28
N LYS A 27 81.84 16.09 33.02
CA LYS A 27 82.90 15.51 32.17
C LYS A 27 83.73 16.49 31.32
N ALA A 28 84.22 17.58 31.93
CA ALA A 28 85.11 18.52 31.22
C ALA A 28 86.29 19.12 32.04
N GLN A 29 87.25 18.31 32.50
CA GLN A 29 88.69 18.68 32.41
C GLN A 29 89.66 17.51 32.67
N LYS A 30 90.64 17.33 31.77
CA LYS A 30 91.85 16.51 32.01
C LYS A 30 92.91 17.37 32.72
N GLY A 31 93.52 16.82 33.77
CA GLY A 31 94.48 17.54 34.63
C GLY A 31 95.88 17.77 34.04
N ARG A 32 96.81 18.23 34.89
CA ARG A 32 98.24 18.46 34.53
C ARG A 32 99.18 18.04 35.68
N LYS A 33 100.50 18.10 35.46
CA LYS A 33 101.52 17.31 36.17
C LYS A 33 102.28 18.05 37.29
N ARG A 34 102.69 17.26 38.31
CA ARG A 34 103.94 17.34 39.12
C ARG A 34 104.27 18.62 39.92
N GLY A 35 104.24 18.48 41.25
CA GLY A 35 105.25 19.04 42.19
C GLY A 35 106.04 17.90 42.86
N ARG A 36 107.13 18.18 43.61
CA ARG A 36 108.04 17.14 44.16
C ARG A 36 108.72 17.56 45.47
N ASP A 37 108.46 16.83 46.55
CA ASP A 37 109.31 16.60 47.75
C ASP A 37 108.56 15.64 48.71
N ARG A 38 109.14 14.90 49.68
CA ARG A 38 110.48 14.25 49.74
C ARG A 38 110.55 13.17 50.86
N GLY A 39 110.06 11.95 50.61
CA GLY A 39 110.25 10.77 51.50
C GLY A 39 109.34 10.72 52.75
N PRO A 40 109.50 9.69 53.64
CA PRO A 40 110.44 8.56 53.56
C PRO A 40 109.92 7.40 52.68
N GLY A 41 110.71 6.34 52.52
CA GLY A 41 110.43 5.25 51.57
C GLY A 41 109.50 4.16 52.10
N ILE A 42 108.44 3.85 51.35
CA ILE A 42 107.70 2.60 51.48
C ILE A 42 108.53 1.49 50.80
N ASN A 43 108.72 0.36 51.50
CA ASN A 43 109.43 -0.80 50.95
C ASN A 43 108.80 -1.27 49.63
N LYS A 44 109.63 -1.46 48.59
CA LYS A 44 109.18 -2.01 47.28
C LYS A 44 108.41 -3.33 47.46
N ASP A 45 108.86 -4.15 48.41
CA ASP A 45 108.25 -5.42 48.79
C ASP A 45 106.79 -5.27 49.29
N LEU A 46 106.46 -4.22 50.05
CA LEU A 46 105.10 -4.00 50.54
C LEU A 46 104.15 -3.51 49.43
N ALA A 47 104.62 -2.62 48.55
CA ALA A 47 103.84 -2.17 47.40
C ALA A 47 103.58 -3.31 46.40
N VAL A 48 104.57 -4.18 46.17
CA VAL A 48 104.41 -5.40 45.35
C VAL A 48 103.46 -6.39 46.02
N LYS A 49 103.54 -6.59 47.35
CA LYS A 49 102.63 -7.48 48.09
C LYS A 49 101.17 -6.99 48.06
N ILE A 50 100.92 -5.69 48.23
CA ILE A 50 99.57 -5.11 48.10
C ILE A 50 99.09 -5.24 46.64
N ALA A 51 99.92 -4.95 45.65
CA ALA A 51 99.55 -5.14 44.23
C ALA A 51 99.30 -6.62 43.87
N ALA A 52 100.03 -7.56 44.47
CA ALA A 52 99.84 -8.99 44.27
C ALA A 52 98.60 -9.54 45.00
N VAL A 53 98.27 -9.02 46.19
CA VAL A 53 97.03 -9.38 46.91
C VAL A 53 95.81 -8.77 46.21
N CYS A 54 95.83 -7.49 45.84
CA CYS A 54 94.75 -6.88 45.06
C CYS A 54 94.63 -7.51 43.67
N GLY A 55 95.74 -7.82 43.00
CA GLY A 55 95.75 -8.54 41.73
C GLY A 55 95.21 -9.97 41.87
N GLY A 56 95.61 -10.71 42.90
CA GLY A 56 95.11 -12.04 43.21
C GLY A 56 93.62 -12.05 43.56
N VAL A 57 93.13 -11.04 44.31
CA VAL A 57 91.70 -10.85 44.57
C VAL A 57 90.93 -10.47 43.31
N VAL A 58 91.48 -9.61 42.44
CA VAL A 58 90.85 -9.30 41.14
C VAL A 58 90.83 -10.51 40.20
N VAL A 59 91.87 -11.35 40.21
CA VAL A 59 91.89 -12.62 39.46
C VAL A 59 90.92 -13.65 40.06
N LEU A 60 90.80 -13.75 41.39
CA LEU A 60 89.82 -14.63 42.04
C LEU A 60 88.38 -14.16 41.80
N VAL A 61 88.09 -12.86 41.96
CA VAL A 61 86.78 -12.27 41.64
C VAL A 61 86.48 -12.36 40.14
N GLY A 62 87.48 -12.23 39.27
CA GLY A 62 87.36 -12.45 37.83
C GLY A 62 87.12 -13.91 37.46
N ALA A 63 87.75 -14.86 38.15
CA ALA A 63 87.57 -16.30 37.92
C ALA A 63 86.24 -16.81 38.50
N VAL A 64 85.83 -16.35 39.68
CA VAL A 64 84.51 -16.64 40.28
C VAL A 64 83.41 -15.97 39.45
N GLY A 65 83.56 -14.69 39.10
CA GLY A 65 82.61 -13.97 38.25
C GLY A 65 82.51 -14.55 36.84
N GLY A 66 83.64 -14.93 36.23
CA GLY A 66 83.68 -15.62 34.94
C GLY A 66 83.11 -17.05 35.01
N GLY A 67 83.36 -17.77 36.10
CA GLY A 67 82.78 -19.08 36.36
C GLY A 67 81.25 -19.03 36.56
N LEU A 68 80.75 -18.02 37.27
CA LEU A 68 79.32 -17.73 37.40
C LEU A 68 78.72 -17.29 36.05
N TYR A 69 79.40 -16.44 35.28
CA TYR A 69 78.94 -16.04 33.94
C TYR A 69 78.85 -17.22 32.97
N TRP A 70 79.84 -18.13 33.03
CA TRP A 70 79.84 -19.38 32.27
C TRP A 70 78.73 -20.32 32.75
N HIS A 71 78.55 -20.49 34.06
CA HIS A 71 77.47 -21.31 34.63
C HIS A 71 76.09 -20.82 34.19
N GLU A 72 75.84 -19.52 34.27
CA GLU A 72 74.60 -18.91 33.79
C GLU A 72 74.42 -19.09 32.28
N SER A 73 75.51 -19.03 31.49
CA SER A 73 75.48 -19.32 30.05
C SER A 73 75.08 -20.77 29.73
N LEU A 74 75.20 -21.73 30.66
CA LEU A 74 74.76 -23.10 30.42
C LEU A 74 73.24 -23.23 30.40
N LYS A 75 72.50 -22.37 31.12
CA LYS A 75 71.02 -22.35 31.10
C LYS A 75 70.50 -22.04 29.69
N TYR A 76 71.11 -21.08 29.01
CA TYR A 76 70.68 -20.64 27.68
C TYR A 76 71.08 -21.60 26.53
N LYS A 77 71.43 -22.85 26.85
CA LYS A 77 71.49 -23.97 25.89
C LYS A 77 70.14 -24.68 25.72
N THR A 78 69.27 -24.59 26.72
CA THR A 78 67.94 -25.21 26.75
C THR A 78 66.82 -24.21 26.93
N CYS A 79 67.16 -22.95 27.29
CA CYS A 79 66.21 -21.88 27.54
C CYS A 79 66.48 -20.67 26.62
N PHE A 80 65.44 -19.87 26.36
CA PHE A 80 65.56 -18.60 25.63
C PHE A 80 66.38 -17.55 26.40
N LEU A 81 67.20 -16.80 25.65
CA LEU A 81 68.00 -15.68 26.13
C LEU A 81 67.11 -14.55 26.69
N PRO A 82 67.62 -13.70 27.60
CA PRO A 82 66.85 -12.57 28.11
C PRO A 82 66.39 -11.61 27.01
N GLY A 83 65.21 -10.99 27.16
CA GLY A 83 64.64 -10.12 26.13
C GLY A 83 64.34 -10.86 24.82
N THR A 84 64.03 -12.15 24.88
CA THR A 84 63.49 -12.89 23.73
C THR A 84 61.97 -12.88 23.83
N ILE A 85 61.33 -12.51 22.73
CA ILE A 85 59.89 -12.44 22.57
C ILE A 85 59.48 -13.54 21.58
N VAL A 86 58.51 -14.37 21.96
CA VAL A 86 57.84 -15.34 21.09
C VAL A 86 56.40 -14.89 20.91
N ASP A 87 55.96 -14.61 19.69
CA ASP A 87 54.57 -14.26 19.35
C ASP A 87 53.96 -13.17 20.27
N GLY A 88 54.79 -12.20 20.70
CA GLY A 88 54.42 -11.11 21.61
C GLY A 88 54.64 -11.38 23.11
N MET A 89 54.86 -12.64 23.53
CA MET A 89 55.15 -13.02 24.92
C MET A 89 56.65 -12.90 25.24
N ASP A 90 57.03 -12.28 26.37
CA ASP A 90 58.40 -12.39 26.90
C ASP A 90 58.66 -13.81 27.43
N VAL A 91 59.61 -14.51 26.80
CA VAL A 91 59.98 -15.89 27.13
C VAL A 91 61.34 -16.00 27.84
N THR A 92 61.86 -14.90 28.37
CA THR A 92 63.15 -14.80 29.06
C THR A 92 63.41 -15.96 30.03
N GLY A 93 64.33 -16.85 29.64
CA GLY A 93 64.78 -17.95 30.49
C GLY A 93 63.83 -19.14 30.61
N LYS A 94 62.77 -19.22 29.80
CA LYS A 94 61.92 -20.42 29.60
C LYS A 94 62.55 -21.40 28.60
N THR A 95 62.29 -22.69 28.75
CA THR A 95 62.48 -23.73 27.72
C THR A 95 61.40 -23.68 26.64
N ALA A 96 61.53 -24.44 25.55
CA ALA A 96 60.49 -24.52 24.50
C ALA A 96 59.14 -25.01 25.08
N ALA A 97 59.15 -26.10 25.86
CA ALA A 97 57.94 -26.60 26.53
C ALA A 97 57.29 -25.55 27.46
N GLU A 98 58.06 -24.79 28.26
CA GLU A 98 57.52 -23.71 29.11
C GLU A 98 56.97 -22.50 28.30
N VAL A 99 57.23 -22.43 27.00
CA VAL A 99 56.63 -21.48 26.05
C VAL A 99 55.37 -22.08 25.43
N GLU A 100 55.44 -23.32 24.94
CA GLU A 100 54.29 -24.10 24.43
C GLU A 100 53.16 -24.17 25.49
N ASP A 101 53.48 -24.58 26.72
CA ASP A 101 52.58 -24.61 27.87
C ASP A 101 51.94 -23.24 28.15
N ALA A 102 52.73 -22.16 28.03
CA ALA A 102 52.26 -20.81 28.34
C ALA A 102 51.41 -20.19 27.22
N ILE A 103 51.64 -20.58 25.96
CA ILE A 103 50.76 -20.19 24.84
C ILE A 103 49.46 -20.99 24.93
N MET A 104 49.51 -22.29 25.25
CA MET A 104 48.29 -23.08 25.52
C MET A 104 47.49 -22.52 26.71
N GLU A 105 48.14 -22.05 27.77
CA GLU A 105 47.46 -21.39 28.89
C GLU A 105 46.85 -20.03 28.50
N GLN A 106 47.51 -19.27 27.62
CA GLN A 106 46.91 -18.06 27.05
C GLN A 106 45.70 -18.36 26.15
N LEU A 107 45.74 -19.46 25.38
CA LEU A 107 44.63 -19.88 24.55
C LEU A 107 43.42 -20.30 25.39
N LYS A 108 43.57 -20.96 26.54
CA LYS A 108 42.44 -21.19 27.47
C LYS A 108 41.79 -19.88 27.92
N GLY A 109 42.62 -18.88 28.24
CA GLY A 109 42.20 -17.54 28.68
C GLY A 109 41.66 -16.63 27.58
N TYR A 110 41.63 -17.08 26.32
CA TYR A 110 40.89 -16.43 25.24
C TYR A 110 39.39 -16.38 25.57
N LYS A 111 38.72 -15.32 25.12
CA LYS A 111 37.28 -15.13 25.28
C LYS A 111 36.71 -14.51 24.01
N LEU A 112 35.84 -15.26 23.33
CA LEU A 112 35.01 -14.76 22.25
C LEU A 112 33.71 -14.21 22.84
N THR A 113 33.36 -12.97 22.48
CA THR A 113 32.06 -12.37 22.80
C THR A 113 31.08 -12.62 21.65
N ILE A 114 29.89 -13.15 21.93
CA ILE A 114 28.88 -13.48 20.92
C ILE A 114 27.73 -12.49 21.07
N ASN A 115 27.58 -11.59 20.10
CA ASN A 115 26.54 -10.57 20.09
C ASN A 115 25.41 -10.95 19.13
N GLY A 116 24.22 -10.40 19.36
CA GLY A 116 23.09 -10.55 18.44
C GLY A 116 21.93 -9.62 18.76
N ARG A 117 20.75 -10.00 18.26
CA ARG A 117 19.51 -9.22 18.38
C ARG A 117 19.04 -9.05 19.82
N GLU A 118 18.21 -8.04 20.06
CA GLU A 118 17.56 -7.76 21.36
C GLU A 118 18.53 -7.60 22.55
N ASP A 119 19.64 -6.88 22.35
CA ASP A 119 20.73 -6.65 23.32
C ASP A 119 21.44 -7.93 23.81
N LEU A 120 21.33 -9.04 23.05
CA LEU A 120 22.04 -10.29 23.33
C LEU A 120 23.56 -10.10 23.31
N SER A 121 24.22 -10.47 24.41
CA SER A 121 25.68 -10.57 24.50
C SER A 121 26.08 -11.70 25.45
N GLU A 122 26.56 -12.80 24.87
CA GLU A 122 27.07 -13.99 25.57
C GLU A 122 28.57 -14.17 25.28
N SER A 123 29.17 -15.26 25.77
CA SER A 123 30.58 -15.51 25.50
C SER A 123 31.01 -16.94 25.77
N ILE A 124 31.97 -17.41 24.97
CA ILE A 124 32.63 -18.70 25.13
C ILE A 124 34.13 -18.47 25.31
N THR A 125 34.77 -19.23 26.20
CA THR A 125 36.22 -19.21 26.44
C THR A 125 36.97 -20.25 25.61
N GLY A 126 38.29 -20.06 25.47
CA GLY A 126 39.15 -21.04 24.83
C GLY A 126 39.24 -22.37 25.59
N GLU A 127 39.03 -22.38 26.91
CA GLU A 127 38.94 -23.63 27.68
C GLU A 127 37.67 -24.43 27.32
N GLU A 128 36.53 -23.75 27.17
CA GLU A 128 35.23 -24.39 26.85
C GLU A 128 35.19 -25.02 25.45
N VAL A 129 35.89 -24.48 24.45
CA VAL A 129 36.01 -25.09 23.11
C VAL A 129 37.21 -26.03 22.94
N GLY A 130 38.03 -26.20 23.98
CA GLY A 130 39.27 -26.98 23.90
C GLY A 130 40.29 -26.39 22.92
N LEU A 131 40.50 -25.06 22.94
CA LEU A 131 41.42 -24.32 22.08
C LEU A 131 42.89 -24.66 22.40
N TYR A 132 43.64 -25.09 21.38
CA TYR A 132 45.06 -25.43 21.50
C TYR A 132 45.87 -25.01 20.25
N ALA A 133 47.19 -25.09 20.36
CA ALA A 133 48.12 -24.82 19.26
C ALA A 133 48.96 -26.07 18.95
N GLU A 134 49.07 -26.40 17.67
CA GLU A 134 50.01 -27.40 17.15
C GLU A 134 51.30 -26.69 16.76
N PHE A 135 52.36 -26.90 17.55
CA PHE A 135 53.69 -26.34 17.31
C PHE A 135 54.54 -27.23 16.39
N ASP A 136 55.38 -26.60 15.56
CA ASP A 136 56.44 -27.26 14.81
C ASP A 136 57.77 -27.25 15.63
N ASP A 137 58.90 -27.58 14.99
CA ASP A 137 60.22 -27.52 15.64
C ASP A 137 60.84 -26.11 15.65
N THR A 138 60.11 -25.03 15.33
CA THR A 138 60.65 -23.65 15.29
C THR A 138 61.15 -23.16 16.65
N LEU A 139 60.46 -23.46 17.75
CA LEU A 139 60.94 -23.10 19.10
C LEU A 139 62.26 -23.82 19.45
N ALA A 140 62.37 -25.10 19.10
CA ALA A 140 63.59 -25.89 19.30
C ALA A 140 64.74 -25.41 18.40
N LYS A 141 64.48 -25.12 17.13
CA LYS A 141 65.43 -24.48 16.18
C LYS A 141 65.91 -23.13 16.70
N ALA A 142 65.00 -22.28 17.19
CA ALA A 142 65.30 -20.97 17.72
C ALA A 142 66.24 -21.08 18.93
N ILE A 143 65.95 -21.96 19.90
CA ILE A 143 66.83 -22.20 21.05
C ILE A 143 68.21 -22.73 20.61
N ALA A 144 68.26 -23.65 19.64
CA ALA A 144 69.51 -24.23 19.14
C ALA A 144 70.39 -23.23 18.35
N ALA A 145 69.77 -22.21 17.73
CA ALA A 145 70.47 -21.15 17.01
C ALA A 145 71.06 -20.06 17.93
N GLN A 146 70.72 -20.06 19.22
CA GLN A 146 71.21 -19.07 20.18
C GLN A 146 72.71 -19.18 20.42
N LYS A 147 73.30 -18.09 20.89
CA LYS A 147 74.68 -18.03 21.38
C LYS A 147 74.65 -17.84 22.90
N PRO A 148 74.76 -18.92 23.71
CA PRO A 148 74.49 -18.82 25.15
C PRO A 148 75.43 -17.84 25.87
N MET A 149 76.65 -17.66 25.37
CA MET A 149 77.62 -16.70 25.88
C MET A 149 77.25 -15.22 25.69
N GLU A 150 76.32 -14.89 24.80
CA GLU A 150 75.85 -13.51 24.60
C GLU A 150 74.81 -13.07 25.66
N TRP A 151 74.41 -13.92 26.61
CA TRP A 151 73.34 -13.61 27.59
C TRP A 151 73.49 -12.27 28.31
N GLY A 152 74.71 -11.86 28.67
CA GLY A 152 74.95 -10.56 29.32
C GLY A 152 74.66 -9.34 28.43
N LYS A 153 74.90 -9.44 27.11
CA LYS A 153 74.57 -8.38 26.13
C LYS A 153 73.06 -8.14 26.08
N TYR A 154 72.28 -9.22 26.16
CA TYR A 154 70.82 -9.15 26.21
C TYR A 154 70.31 -8.70 27.59
N ARG A 155 70.83 -9.28 28.68
CA ARG A 155 70.37 -9.02 30.06
C ARG A 155 70.62 -7.60 30.55
N PHE A 156 71.65 -6.93 30.04
CA PHE A 156 72.09 -5.59 30.47
C PHE A 156 72.13 -4.56 29.33
N GLY A 157 71.71 -4.93 28.11
CA GLY A 157 71.64 -4.05 26.95
C GLY A 157 70.21 -3.63 26.59
N LYS A 158 70.01 -3.30 25.31
CA LYS A 158 68.70 -3.05 24.69
C LYS A 158 68.45 -3.98 23.48
N SER A 159 69.12 -5.13 23.45
CA SER A 159 68.90 -6.12 22.38
C SER A 159 67.67 -6.95 22.72
N VAL A 160 66.74 -7.03 21.77
CA VAL A 160 65.59 -7.93 21.78
C VAL A 160 65.87 -9.02 20.72
N ASN A 161 65.41 -10.24 20.94
CA ASN A 161 65.23 -11.23 19.86
C ASN A 161 63.73 -11.45 19.68
N GLU A 162 63.25 -11.40 18.45
CA GLU A 162 61.87 -11.77 18.11
C GLU A 162 61.90 -13.11 17.38
N VAL A 163 60.98 -13.99 17.76
CA VAL A 163 60.71 -15.29 17.14
C VAL A 163 59.19 -15.35 16.95
N ASN A 164 58.74 -15.67 15.75
CA ASN A 164 57.34 -15.98 15.52
C ASN A 164 57.22 -17.48 15.27
N THR A 165 56.16 -18.12 15.73
CA THR A 165 55.86 -19.52 15.42
C THR A 165 54.85 -19.61 14.28
N ASP A 166 55.02 -20.60 13.39
CA ASP A 166 53.99 -20.98 12.43
C ASP A 166 52.96 -21.94 13.09
N ALA A 167 52.62 -21.68 14.37
CA ALA A 167 51.79 -22.56 15.19
C ALA A 167 50.35 -22.60 14.67
N LEU A 168 49.81 -23.80 14.49
CA LEU A 168 48.49 -23.98 13.91
C LEU A 168 47.44 -24.10 15.01
N ILE A 169 46.56 -23.10 15.12
CA ILE A 169 45.42 -23.11 16.05
C ILE A 169 44.43 -24.23 15.70
N ARG A 170 43.85 -24.82 16.74
CA ARG A 170 42.88 -25.92 16.71
C ARG A 170 41.89 -25.78 17.86
N TYR A 171 40.67 -26.29 17.70
CA TYR A 171 39.70 -26.50 18.76
C TYR A 171 39.26 -27.98 18.77
N ASN A 172 38.50 -28.40 19.78
CA ASN A 172 37.82 -29.69 19.77
C ASN A 172 36.37 -29.50 19.26
N ASP A 173 36.03 -30.18 18.17
CA ASP A 173 34.74 -30.03 17.48
C ASP A 173 33.53 -30.42 18.35
N GLU A 174 33.67 -31.47 19.18
CA GLU A 174 32.65 -31.88 20.15
C GLU A 174 32.46 -30.81 21.23
N MET A 175 33.56 -30.27 21.76
CA MET A 175 33.53 -29.22 22.79
C MET A 175 33.00 -27.88 22.26
N LEU A 176 33.36 -27.50 21.03
CA LEU A 176 32.78 -26.33 20.37
C LEU A 176 31.27 -26.49 20.18
N GLY A 177 30.82 -27.69 19.78
CA GLY A 177 29.40 -28.02 19.68
C GLY A 177 28.68 -27.87 21.02
N GLU A 178 29.19 -28.50 22.08
CA GLU A 178 28.63 -28.41 23.44
C GLU A 178 28.64 -26.97 23.97
N ALA A 179 29.70 -26.20 23.75
CA ALA A 179 29.80 -24.81 24.20
C ALA A 179 28.78 -23.90 23.48
N VAL A 180 28.62 -24.04 22.15
CA VAL A 180 27.60 -23.30 21.39
C VAL A 180 26.19 -23.72 21.82
N ASP A 181 25.91 -25.02 21.94
CA ASP A 181 24.59 -25.54 22.33
C ASP A 181 24.23 -25.22 23.80
N SER A 182 25.19 -24.73 24.60
CA SER A 182 24.97 -24.25 25.97
C SER A 182 24.59 -22.76 26.08
N LEU A 183 24.68 -22.00 24.97
CA LEU A 183 24.32 -20.57 24.93
C LEU A 183 22.81 -20.38 25.19
N SER A 184 22.44 -19.33 25.93
CA SER A 184 21.03 -19.03 26.21
C SER A 184 20.23 -18.71 24.95
N CYS A 185 20.85 -18.13 23.92
CA CYS A 185 20.24 -17.89 22.61
C CYS A 185 20.00 -19.17 21.79
N MET A 186 20.67 -20.29 22.12
CA MET A 186 20.46 -21.59 21.47
C MET A 186 19.34 -22.41 22.14
N ASP A 187 18.83 -21.98 23.29
CA ASP A 187 17.61 -22.53 23.89
C ASP A 187 16.37 -22.09 23.08
N LYS A 188 15.58 -23.07 22.66
CA LYS A 188 14.38 -22.87 21.83
C LYS A 188 13.21 -22.27 22.59
N GLU A 189 13.25 -22.21 23.93
CA GLU A 189 12.31 -21.41 24.71
C GLU A 189 12.62 -19.90 24.67
N ASN A 190 13.85 -19.50 24.28
CA ASN A 190 14.25 -18.10 24.08
C ASN A 190 14.20 -17.65 22.60
N MET A 191 14.09 -18.60 21.66
CA MET A 191 13.92 -18.31 20.23
C MET A 191 12.49 -17.86 19.90
N ARG A 192 12.39 -16.92 18.97
CA ARG A 192 11.12 -16.34 18.51
C ARG A 192 11.10 -16.30 16.98
N GLU A 193 10.15 -17.01 16.38
CA GLU A 193 9.94 -17.04 14.93
C GLU A 193 9.79 -15.60 14.36
N PRO A 194 10.36 -15.30 13.17
CA PRO A 194 10.12 -14.03 12.48
C PRO A 194 8.65 -13.91 12.04
N GLN A 195 8.14 -12.68 11.92
CA GLN A 195 6.80 -12.41 11.40
C GLN A 195 6.84 -11.48 10.20
N ASP A 196 6.25 -11.91 9.09
CA ASP A 196 6.10 -11.11 7.88
C ASP A 196 5.39 -9.76 8.12
N ALA A 197 5.86 -8.74 7.41
CA ALA A 197 5.18 -7.47 7.28
C ALA A 197 3.80 -7.65 6.64
N LYS A 198 2.82 -6.89 7.10
CA LYS A 198 1.41 -7.07 6.73
C LYS A 198 0.66 -5.75 6.63
N ILE A 199 -0.37 -5.73 5.80
CA ILE A 199 -1.31 -4.61 5.73
C ILE A 199 -2.18 -4.63 6.99
N SER A 200 -2.44 -3.47 7.57
CA SER A 200 -3.27 -3.29 8.76
C SER A 200 -4.74 -3.67 8.52
N ASP A 201 -5.51 -3.79 9.59
CA ASP A 201 -6.96 -3.64 9.50
C ASP A 201 -7.35 -2.25 8.95
N TYR A 202 -8.56 -2.14 8.41
CA TYR A 202 -9.07 -0.87 7.89
C TYR A 202 -9.36 0.12 9.02
N THR A 203 -8.89 1.36 8.85
CA THR A 203 -9.32 2.52 9.64
C THR A 203 -9.98 3.55 8.75
N SER A 204 -10.71 4.53 9.31
CA SER A 204 -11.27 5.64 8.51
C SER A 204 -10.21 6.53 7.83
N GLY A 205 -8.92 6.37 8.17
CA GLY A 205 -7.79 6.97 7.46
C GLY A 205 -7.23 6.10 6.32
N GLY A 206 -7.74 4.88 6.12
CA GLY A 206 -7.22 3.87 5.20
C GLY A 206 -6.48 2.74 5.90
N TYR A 207 -5.53 2.15 5.17
CA TYR A 207 -4.66 1.05 5.56
C TYR A 207 -3.20 1.52 5.66
N THR A 208 -2.43 0.90 6.56
CA THR A 208 -0.98 1.09 6.68
C THR A 208 -0.24 -0.24 6.57
N ILE A 209 1.08 -0.20 6.37
CA ILE A 209 1.93 -1.38 6.53
C ILE A 209 2.36 -1.45 8.00
N ILE A 210 2.13 -2.60 8.63
CA ILE A 210 2.73 -3.02 9.88
C ILE A 210 4.06 -3.67 9.51
N LYS A 211 5.17 -3.13 10.03
CA LYS A 211 6.52 -3.66 9.81
C LYS A 211 6.62 -5.12 10.27
N GLU A 212 7.42 -5.88 9.55
CA GLU A 212 7.92 -7.19 9.94
C GLU A 212 8.55 -7.17 11.33
N ASP A 213 8.47 -8.31 11.99
CA ASP A 213 9.23 -8.59 13.19
C ASP A 213 10.35 -9.56 12.81
N GLU A 214 11.59 -9.10 12.96
CA GLU A 214 12.79 -9.80 12.51
C GLU A 214 13.01 -11.16 13.18
N GLY A 215 12.50 -11.36 14.41
CA GLY A 215 12.67 -12.61 15.15
C GLY A 215 14.07 -12.83 15.75
N THR A 216 14.18 -13.88 16.56
CA THR A 216 15.43 -14.34 17.20
C THR A 216 15.76 -15.81 16.91
N GLU A 217 14.97 -16.48 16.07
CA GLU A 217 15.22 -17.87 15.65
C GLU A 217 16.56 -18.01 14.89
N LEU A 218 17.41 -18.92 15.35
CA LEU A 218 18.77 -19.14 14.82
C LEU A 218 18.88 -20.39 13.95
N LEU A 219 19.67 -20.26 12.88
CA LEU A 219 20.14 -21.34 12.03
C LEU A 219 21.35 -22.00 12.70
N GLU A 220 21.10 -23.07 13.48
CA GLU A 220 22.10 -23.75 14.33
C GLU A 220 23.46 -24.00 13.64
N ASP A 221 23.44 -24.56 12.42
CA ASP A 221 24.65 -24.84 11.63
C ASP A 221 25.48 -23.58 11.35
N LYS A 222 24.83 -22.44 11.05
CA LYS A 222 25.49 -21.17 10.79
C LYS A 222 26.07 -20.54 12.05
N VAL A 223 25.42 -20.70 13.22
CA VAL A 223 25.97 -20.23 14.49
C VAL A 223 27.28 -20.98 14.75
N LYS A 224 27.29 -22.30 14.55
CA LYS A 224 28.48 -23.14 14.71
C LYS A 224 29.59 -22.76 13.71
N GLU A 225 29.26 -22.51 12.44
CA GLU A 225 30.22 -22.01 11.43
C GLU A 225 30.83 -20.64 11.83
N ALA A 226 29.98 -19.69 12.22
CA ALA A 226 30.40 -18.34 12.61
C ALA A 226 31.31 -18.34 13.86
N VAL A 227 30.92 -19.08 14.90
CA VAL A 227 31.71 -19.21 16.14
C VAL A 227 33.02 -19.97 15.86
N ALA A 228 33.01 -21.03 15.05
CA ALA A 228 34.23 -21.74 14.65
C ALA A 228 35.23 -20.80 13.93
N ALA A 229 34.75 -19.99 12.98
CA ALA A 229 35.57 -19.04 12.26
C ALA A 229 36.16 -17.95 13.16
N ALA A 230 35.37 -17.45 14.12
CA ALA A 230 35.81 -16.46 15.10
C ALA A 230 36.85 -17.03 16.09
N VAL A 231 36.64 -18.25 16.60
CA VAL A 231 37.60 -18.99 17.43
C VAL A 231 38.92 -19.22 16.68
N MET A 232 38.86 -19.71 15.44
CA MET A 232 40.04 -19.98 14.62
C MET A 232 40.83 -18.73 14.20
N SER A 233 40.23 -17.54 14.27
CA SER A 233 40.88 -16.26 14.00
C SER A 233 41.24 -15.46 15.25
N LEU A 234 40.96 -15.99 16.46
CA LEU A 234 41.14 -15.35 17.76
C LEU A 234 40.45 -13.96 17.85
N ALA A 235 39.24 -13.85 17.28
CA ALA A 235 38.47 -12.61 17.27
C ALA A 235 37.88 -12.26 18.65
N GLU A 236 37.97 -11.00 19.08
CA GLU A 236 37.41 -10.55 20.37
C GLU A 236 35.87 -10.66 20.43
N SER A 237 35.21 -10.61 19.27
CA SER A 237 33.75 -10.76 19.15
C SER A 237 33.30 -11.30 17.78
N VAL A 238 32.13 -11.93 17.76
CA VAL A 238 31.34 -12.25 16.56
C VAL A 238 29.92 -11.72 16.73
N ASP A 239 29.30 -11.26 15.64
CA ASP A 239 27.91 -10.78 15.62
C ASP A 239 27.05 -11.71 14.74
N LEU A 240 26.02 -12.30 15.35
CA LEU A 240 25.17 -13.30 14.69
C LEU A 240 24.24 -12.71 13.62
N GLU A 241 23.97 -11.40 13.65
CA GLU A 241 23.20 -10.72 12.60
C GLU A 241 24.10 -10.35 11.41
N GLU A 242 25.32 -9.84 11.65
CA GLU A 242 26.28 -9.59 10.55
C GLU A 242 26.72 -10.88 9.83
N GLN A 243 26.78 -12.02 10.53
CA GLN A 243 27.03 -13.33 9.90
C GLN A 243 25.76 -13.96 9.27
N GLY A 244 24.59 -13.34 9.44
CA GLY A 244 23.32 -13.81 8.91
C GLY A 244 22.91 -15.18 9.46
N CYS A 245 23.12 -15.41 10.77
CA CYS A 245 22.78 -16.65 11.47
C CYS A 245 21.28 -16.76 11.83
N TYR A 246 20.48 -15.71 11.66
CA TYR A 246 19.04 -15.72 11.95
C TYR A 246 18.19 -16.20 10.77
N VAL A 247 16.99 -16.70 11.06
CA VAL A 247 15.91 -16.87 10.09
C VAL A 247 15.28 -15.50 9.82
N SER A 248 15.28 -15.05 8.56
CA SER A 248 14.68 -13.77 8.16
C SER A 248 13.18 -13.90 7.84
N PRO A 249 12.37 -12.85 8.04
CA PRO A 249 11.01 -12.79 7.51
C PRO A 249 11.00 -12.90 5.97
N SER A 250 9.95 -13.53 5.42
CA SER A 250 9.78 -13.75 3.98
C SER A 250 9.24 -12.51 3.24
N ILE A 251 8.53 -11.63 3.95
CA ILE A 251 8.02 -10.36 3.43
C ILE A 251 8.37 -9.25 4.42
N THR A 252 9.07 -8.20 3.95
CA THR A 252 9.38 -7.00 4.73
C THR A 252 8.48 -5.82 4.33
N SER A 253 8.47 -4.74 5.12
CA SER A 253 7.77 -3.49 4.82
C SER A 253 8.29 -2.82 3.56
N GLU A 254 9.49 -3.20 3.14
CA GLU A 254 10.10 -2.75 1.90
C GLU A 254 9.70 -3.58 0.67
N ASP A 255 8.92 -4.67 0.81
CA ASP A 255 8.43 -5.43 -0.34
C ASP A 255 7.52 -4.59 -1.25
N GLU A 256 7.92 -4.47 -2.51
CA GLU A 256 7.24 -3.64 -3.51
C GLU A 256 5.84 -4.16 -3.85
N ALA A 257 5.57 -5.45 -3.67
CA ALA A 257 4.26 -6.02 -3.94
C ALA A 257 3.28 -5.85 -2.76
N LEU A 258 3.77 -5.86 -1.52
CA LEU A 258 3.06 -5.44 -0.30
C LEU A 258 2.71 -3.94 -0.35
N LYS A 259 3.68 -3.10 -0.72
CA LYS A 259 3.48 -1.66 -1.00
C LYS A 259 2.39 -1.44 -2.06
N THR A 260 2.54 -2.08 -3.23
CA THR A 260 1.57 -1.99 -4.34
C THR A 260 0.16 -2.44 -3.91
N ALA A 261 0.05 -3.50 -3.11
CA ALA A 261 -1.23 -3.96 -2.57
C ALA A 261 -1.85 -2.94 -1.60
N CYS A 262 -1.06 -2.39 -0.68
CA CYS A 262 -1.51 -1.37 0.27
C CYS A 262 -1.98 -0.08 -0.44
N GLU A 263 -1.21 0.41 -1.41
CA GLU A 263 -1.60 1.55 -2.26
C GLU A 263 -2.89 1.27 -3.04
N THR A 264 -3.03 0.07 -3.61
CA THR A 264 -4.22 -0.33 -4.36
C THR A 264 -5.46 -0.40 -3.47
N MET A 265 -5.34 -0.95 -2.25
CA MET A 265 -6.41 -0.98 -1.26
C MET A 265 -6.81 0.44 -0.84
N ASN A 266 -5.83 1.30 -0.54
CA ASN A 266 -6.04 2.70 -0.18
C ASN A 266 -6.72 3.50 -1.31
N LYS A 267 -6.32 3.28 -2.57
CA LYS A 267 -6.97 3.87 -3.75
C LYS A 267 -8.45 3.47 -3.83
N TYR A 268 -8.77 2.20 -3.59
CA TYR A 268 -10.16 1.71 -3.68
C TYR A 268 -11.04 2.27 -2.55
N VAL A 269 -10.58 2.28 -1.29
CA VAL A 269 -11.35 2.86 -0.17
C VAL A 269 -11.39 4.39 -0.17
N GLY A 270 -10.46 5.05 -0.87
CA GLY A 270 -10.48 6.49 -1.12
C GLY A 270 -11.59 6.95 -2.09
N ALA A 271 -12.25 6.02 -2.79
CA ALA A 271 -13.39 6.33 -3.65
C ALA A 271 -14.61 6.80 -2.84
N ARG A 272 -15.32 7.81 -3.36
CA ARG A 272 -16.53 8.38 -2.73
C ARG A 272 -17.59 8.68 -3.77
N ILE A 273 -18.60 7.82 -3.86
CA ILE A 273 -19.67 7.92 -4.86
C ILE A 273 -20.96 8.40 -4.19
N THR A 274 -21.35 9.64 -4.47
CA THR A 274 -22.57 10.28 -3.94
C THR A 274 -23.70 10.22 -4.98
N TYR A 275 -24.56 9.21 -4.86
CA TYR A 275 -25.72 9.04 -5.75
C TYR A 275 -26.80 10.09 -5.47
N GLN A 276 -27.34 10.67 -6.54
CA GLN A 276 -28.40 11.69 -6.50
C GLN A 276 -29.74 11.15 -7.02
N PHE A 277 -30.82 11.44 -6.29
CA PHE A 277 -32.18 10.94 -6.55
C PHE A 277 -33.23 12.06 -6.45
N GLY A 278 -32.90 13.25 -6.95
CA GLY A 278 -33.66 14.48 -6.70
C GLY A 278 -33.20 15.13 -5.40
N ASP A 279 -34.12 15.50 -4.53
CA ASP A 279 -33.82 16.14 -3.23
C ASP A 279 -33.25 15.16 -2.17
N LYS A 280 -32.78 13.98 -2.61
CA LYS A 280 -32.24 12.89 -1.77
C LYS A 280 -30.94 12.36 -2.36
N SER A 281 -30.00 12.01 -1.49
CA SER A 281 -28.73 11.40 -1.86
C SER A 281 -28.39 10.19 -0.97
N GLU A 282 -27.60 9.26 -1.50
CA GLU A 282 -26.98 8.16 -0.74
C GLU A 282 -25.49 8.09 -1.12
N THR A 283 -24.60 7.94 -0.13
CA THR A 283 -23.14 8.00 -0.36
C THR A 283 -22.50 6.65 -0.03
N LEU A 284 -21.69 6.15 -0.97
CA LEU A 284 -20.74 5.07 -0.72
C LEU A 284 -19.35 5.67 -0.44
N SER A 285 -18.66 5.14 0.57
CA SER A 285 -17.29 5.52 0.98
C SER A 285 -16.48 4.30 1.43
N GLY A 286 -15.19 4.50 1.74
CA GLY A 286 -14.30 3.49 2.30
C GLY A 286 -14.89 2.65 3.43
N ASP A 287 -15.69 3.27 4.31
CA ASP A 287 -16.39 2.64 5.44
C ASP A 287 -17.30 1.46 5.03
N GLU A 288 -17.80 1.45 3.79
CA GLU A 288 -18.54 0.31 3.23
C GLU A 288 -17.66 -0.48 2.23
N ILE A 289 -16.86 0.21 1.40
CA ILE A 289 -16.01 -0.39 0.35
C ILE A 289 -14.94 -1.33 0.92
N HIS A 290 -14.40 -1.08 2.12
CA HIS A 290 -13.36 -1.94 2.71
C HIS A 290 -13.86 -3.39 2.91
N ASN A 291 -15.16 -3.57 3.15
CA ASN A 291 -15.82 -4.87 3.28
C ASN A 291 -16.05 -5.58 1.93
N TRP A 292 -15.73 -4.92 0.81
CA TRP A 292 -15.86 -5.47 -0.53
C TRP A 292 -14.50 -5.93 -1.09
N LEU A 293 -13.39 -5.62 -0.41
CA LEU A 293 -12.06 -6.00 -0.87
C LEU A 293 -11.74 -7.45 -0.51
N THR A 294 -11.03 -8.15 -1.40
CA THR A 294 -10.40 -9.43 -1.10
C THR A 294 -8.94 -9.38 -1.53
N VAL A 295 -8.07 -9.93 -0.67
CA VAL A 295 -6.62 -9.91 -0.85
C VAL A 295 -6.14 -11.36 -0.91
N ASN A 296 -5.42 -11.72 -1.97
CA ASN A 296 -4.81 -13.05 -2.13
C ASN A 296 -3.33 -12.84 -2.40
N GLY A 297 -2.50 -12.99 -1.36
CA GLY A 297 -1.12 -12.48 -1.38
C GLY A 297 -1.13 -10.99 -1.73
N THR A 298 -0.49 -10.64 -2.84
CA THR A 298 -0.37 -9.25 -3.32
C THR A 298 -1.47 -8.85 -4.32
N SER A 299 -2.40 -9.76 -4.66
CA SER A 299 -3.50 -9.48 -5.60
C SER A 299 -4.75 -8.97 -4.87
N VAL A 300 -4.98 -7.65 -4.96
CA VAL A 300 -6.17 -6.96 -4.43
C VAL A 300 -7.31 -6.98 -5.44
N ARG A 301 -8.50 -7.44 -5.03
CA ARG A 301 -9.70 -7.55 -5.87
C ARG A 301 -10.91 -6.95 -5.16
N ILE A 302 -11.93 -6.60 -5.94
CA ILE A 302 -13.24 -6.15 -5.45
C ILE A 302 -14.25 -7.28 -5.67
N ASN A 303 -15.05 -7.58 -4.65
CA ASN A 303 -16.19 -8.47 -4.75
C ASN A 303 -17.32 -7.77 -5.53
N GLU A 304 -17.38 -8.03 -6.84
CA GLU A 304 -18.38 -7.43 -7.73
C GLU A 304 -19.83 -7.86 -7.40
N GLY A 305 -19.99 -8.93 -6.61
CA GLY A 305 -21.25 -9.31 -5.96
C GLY A 305 -21.72 -8.28 -4.93
N LYS A 306 -20.82 -7.69 -4.12
CA LYS A 306 -21.17 -6.64 -3.15
C LYS A 306 -21.63 -5.35 -3.83
N ALA A 307 -20.95 -4.95 -4.92
CA ALA A 307 -21.41 -3.84 -5.76
C ALA A 307 -22.81 -4.11 -6.35
N THR A 308 -23.09 -5.36 -6.76
CA THR A 308 -24.41 -5.77 -7.26
C THR A 308 -25.48 -5.74 -6.17
N GLU A 309 -25.18 -6.19 -4.95
CA GLU A 309 -26.07 -6.10 -3.78
C GLU A 309 -26.40 -4.63 -3.42
N TYR A 310 -25.38 -3.76 -3.41
CA TYR A 310 -25.55 -2.33 -3.15
C TYR A 310 -26.44 -1.64 -4.19
N VAL A 311 -26.19 -1.89 -5.48
CA VAL A 311 -27.02 -1.34 -6.58
C VAL A 311 -28.46 -1.89 -6.53
N LYS A 312 -28.66 -3.14 -6.10
CA LYS A 312 -29.99 -3.72 -5.85
C LYS A 312 -30.72 -3.06 -4.67
N LYS A 313 -30.01 -2.71 -3.59
CA LYS A 313 -30.52 -1.91 -2.46
C LYS A 313 -30.96 -0.51 -2.94
N LEU A 314 -30.12 0.18 -3.72
CA LEU A 314 -30.50 1.47 -4.34
C LEU A 314 -31.76 1.34 -5.20
N ALA A 315 -31.85 0.31 -6.06
CA ALA A 315 -33.01 0.10 -6.91
C ALA A 315 -34.30 -0.14 -6.09
N ALA A 316 -34.25 -0.98 -5.05
CA ALA A 316 -35.40 -1.20 -4.18
C ALA A 316 -35.93 0.10 -3.55
N SER A 317 -35.02 0.95 -3.07
CA SER A 317 -35.32 2.25 -2.47
C SER A 317 -35.85 3.27 -3.50
N TYR A 318 -35.13 3.49 -4.61
CA TYR A 318 -35.29 4.66 -5.48
C TYR A 318 -35.92 4.41 -6.86
N ASP A 319 -36.12 3.14 -7.26
CA ASP A 319 -36.94 2.84 -8.44
C ASP A 319 -38.39 3.30 -8.17
N THR A 320 -39.02 3.82 -9.20
CA THR A 320 -40.43 4.27 -9.19
C THR A 320 -41.25 3.60 -10.29
N ALA A 321 -40.60 2.92 -11.24
CA ALA A 321 -41.23 1.98 -12.16
C ALA A 321 -42.03 0.92 -11.39
N TYR A 322 -43.23 0.58 -11.91
CA TYR A 322 -44.18 -0.37 -11.32
C TYR A 322 -44.69 -0.02 -9.89
N LYS A 323 -44.27 1.09 -9.28
CA LYS A 323 -44.84 1.61 -8.02
C LYS A 323 -46.06 2.48 -8.33
N ALA A 324 -47.09 2.39 -7.49
CA ALA A 324 -48.38 3.06 -7.70
C ALA A 324 -48.26 4.59 -7.75
N LYS A 325 -49.05 5.24 -8.62
CA LYS A 325 -49.07 6.70 -8.79
C LYS A 325 -50.30 7.30 -8.13
N SER A 326 -50.12 8.31 -7.28
CA SER A 326 -51.23 9.14 -6.81
C SER A 326 -51.46 10.29 -7.81
N LEU A 327 -52.68 10.39 -8.33
CA LEU A 327 -53.09 11.45 -9.28
C LEU A 327 -54.29 12.20 -8.73
N LYS A 328 -54.15 13.53 -8.55
CA LYS A 328 -55.31 14.42 -8.41
C LYS A 328 -55.92 14.63 -9.79
N THR A 329 -57.07 14.04 -10.02
CA THR A 329 -57.73 14.00 -11.35
C THR A 329 -58.33 15.36 -11.73
N SER A 330 -58.62 15.52 -13.02
CA SER A 330 -59.43 16.62 -13.56
C SER A 330 -60.84 16.71 -12.95
N TYR A 331 -61.33 15.62 -12.35
CA TYR A 331 -62.59 15.54 -11.60
C TYR A 331 -62.46 15.95 -10.12
N GLY A 332 -61.30 16.47 -9.70
CA GLY A 332 -61.03 16.95 -8.34
C GLY A 332 -60.78 15.86 -7.29
N LYS A 333 -61.32 14.64 -7.50
CA LYS A 333 -61.00 13.44 -6.71
C LYS A 333 -59.53 13.00 -6.93
N THR A 334 -58.91 12.40 -5.92
CA THR A 334 -57.59 11.76 -6.05
C THR A 334 -57.75 10.26 -6.25
N VAL A 335 -56.96 9.66 -7.16
CA VAL A 335 -56.93 8.22 -7.45
C VAL A 335 -55.54 7.62 -7.21
N SER A 336 -55.50 6.31 -6.96
CA SER A 336 -54.26 5.53 -6.90
C SER A 336 -54.19 4.59 -8.09
N ILE A 337 -53.20 4.79 -8.96
CA ILE A 337 -52.99 4.04 -10.19
C ILE A 337 -51.93 2.98 -9.90
N THR A 338 -52.36 1.74 -9.62
CA THR A 338 -51.51 0.66 -9.10
C THR A 338 -50.82 -0.19 -10.17
N GLY A 339 -51.28 -0.14 -11.41
CA GLY A 339 -50.71 -0.90 -12.54
C GLY A 339 -49.76 -0.10 -13.42
N GLY A 340 -49.17 -0.78 -14.41
CA GLY A 340 -48.31 -0.19 -15.43
C GLY A 340 -46.81 -0.19 -15.10
N SER A 341 -45.99 0.33 -16.02
CA SER A 341 -44.53 0.26 -15.96
C SER A 341 -43.83 1.59 -15.63
N TYR A 342 -44.55 2.72 -15.65
CA TYR A 342 -43.95 4.05 -15.66
C TYR A 342 -43.10 4.39 -14.43
N GLY A 343 -41.96 5.03 -14.65
CA GLY A 343 -41.11 5.64 -13.63
C GLY A 343 -39.62 5.41 -13.86
N TYR A 344 -38.78 5.77 -12.89
CA TYR A 344 -37.35 5.45 -12.92
C TYR A 344 -37.11 3.97 -12.60
N LYS A 345 -36.16 3.35 -13.32
CA LYS A 345 -35.69 1.98 -13.10
C LYS A 345 -34.19 1.89 -13.33
N ILE A 346 -33.39 1.70 -12.28
CA ILE A 346 -31.93 1.55 -12.37
C ILE A 346 -31.58 0.36 -13.27
N ASN A 347 -30.61 0.54 -14.17
CA ASN A 347 -30.03 -0.56 -14.94
C ASN A 347 -28.99 -1.27 -14.07
N GLN A 348 -29.45 -2.16 -13.19
CA GLN A 348 -28.63 -2.72 -12.11
C GLN A 348 -27.32 -3.38 -12.61
N ALA A 349 -27.36 -4.07 -13.75
CA ALA A 349 -26.17 -4.69 -14.33
C ALA A 349 -25.16 -3.67 -14.88
N LYS A 350 -25.62 -2.65 -15.63
CA LYS A 350 -24.73 -1.58 -16.12
C LYS A 350 -24.17 -0.76 -14.95
N GLU A 351 -25.02 -0.43 -13.97
CA GLU A 351 -24.63 0.39 -12.84
C GLU A 351 -23.63 -0.32 -11.91
N ALA A 352 -23.78 -1.62 -11.65
CA ALA A 352 -22.80 -2.37 -10.87
C ALA A 352 -21.41 -2.39 -11.54
N ALA A 353 -21.37 -2.59 -12.87
CA ALA A 353 -20.11 -2.51 -13.63
C ALA A 353 -19.50 -1.10 -13.62
N THR A 354 -20.32 -0.04 -13.74
CA THR A 354 -19.88 1.35 -13.62
C THR A 354 -19.33 1.65 -12.21
N LEU A 355 -20.02 1.21 -11.16
CA LEU A 355 -19.60 1.41 -9.77
C LEU A 355 -18.26 0.73 -9.47
N VAL A 356 -18.07 -0.52 -9.89
CA VAL A 356 -16.79 -1.23 -9.76
C VAL A 356 -15.66 -0.47 -10.47
N SER A 357 -15.93 0.14 -11.64
CA SER A 357 -14.94 0.96 -12.35
C SER A 357 -14.58 2.23 -11.57
N LEU A 358 -15.58 2.94 -11.04
CA LEU A 358 -15.36 4.15 -10.22
C LEU A 358 -14.52 3.85 -8.97
N ILE A 359 -14.77 2.72 -8.30
CA ILE A 359 -13.98 2.28 -7.14
C ILE A 359 -12.54 1.90 -7.55
N LYS A 360 -12.35 1.16 -8.66
CA LYS A 360 -11.01 0.82 -9.19
C LYS A 360 -10.17 2.07 -9.56
N ASN A 361 -10.84 3.17 -9.89
CA ASN A 361 -10.22 4.44 -10.19
C ASN A 361 -9.97 5.34 -8.96
N GLY A 362 -10.60 5.08 -7.80
CA GLY A 362 -10.51 5.95 -6.62
C GLY A 362 -11.38 7.21 -6.71
N GLU A 363 -12.45 7.18 -7.52
CA GLU A 363 -13.20 8.36 -7.94
C GLU A 363 -13.98 9.02 -6.80
N GLN A 364 -13.90 10.35 -6.70
CA GLN A 364 -14.74 11.17 -5.83
C GLN A 364 -15.75 11.93 -6.70
N THR A 365 -17.01 11.50 -6.70
CA THR A 365 -18.00 11.96 -7.69
C THR A 365 -19.41 12.03 -7.11
N SER A 366 -20.25 12.89 -7.70
CA SER A 366 -21.68 12.90 -7.46
C SER A 366 -22.45 12.84 -8.77
N ARG A 367 -23.40 11.89 -8.86
CA ARG A 367 -24.03 11.49 -10.12
C ARG A 367 -25.39 10.85 -9.92
N GLU A 368 -26.21 10.83 -10.97
CA GLU A 368 -27.27 9.83 -11.07
C GLU A 368 -26.69 8.44 -11.40
N PRO A 369 -27.30 7.34 -10.97
CA PRO A 369 -27.01 6.01 -11.50
C PRO A 369 -27.49 5.86 -12.95
N GLU A 370 -27.02 4.81 -13.61
CA GLU A 370 -27.48 4.36 -14.92
C GLU A 370 -28.90 3.82 -14.86
N TYR A 371 -29.76 4.22 -15.80
CA TYR A 371 -31.16 3.83 -15.84
C TYR A 371 -31.50 3.03 -17.10
N SER A 372 -32.37 2.04 -16.92
CA SER A 372 -33.05 1.33 -18.00
C SER A 372 -34.35 2.04 -18.42
N GLN A 373 -34.93 2.85 -17.52
CA GLN A 373 -36.08 3.71 -17.77
C GLN A 373 -35.96 4.95 -16.86
N LYS A 374 -36.29 6.14 -17.38
CA LYS A 374 -36.39 7.38 -16.57
C LYS A 374 -37.84 7.84 -16.47
N GLY A 375 -38.22 8.45 -15.35
CA GLY A 375 -39.41 9.29 -15.24
C GLY A 375 -39.18 10.69 -15.81
N ALA A 376 -40.21 11.53 -15.78
CA ALA A 376 -40.19 12.90 -16.31
C ALA A 376 -39.82 13.96 -15.25
N SER A 377 -39.88 13.63 -13.96
CA SER A 377 -39.46 14.53 -12.88
C SER A 377 -38.82 13.77 -11.72
N ARG A 378 -37.77 14.35 -11.12
CA ARG A 378 -37.21 13.91 -9.83
C ARG A 378 -37.81 14.61 -8.61
N THR A 379 -38.59 15.68 -8.81
CA THR A 379 -39.25 16.44 -7.74
C THR A 379 -40.76 16.27 -7.81
N GLY A 380 -41.41 16.13 -6.64
CA GLY A 380 -42.86 15.88 -6.55
C GLY A 380 -43.24 14.46 -7.00
N ASN A 381 -44.11 14.37 -8.02
CA ASN A 381 -44.48 13.08 -8.64
C ASN A 381 -43.53 12.77 -9.82
N ASP A 382 -43.31 11.48 -10.12
CA ASP A 382 -42.31 11.08 -11.12
C ASP A 382 -42.77 11.26 -12.58
N TYR A 383 -44.07 11.50 -12.80
CA TYR A 383 -44.68 11.74 -14.11
C TYR A 383 -44.71 13.22 -14.52
N GLY A 384 -44.35 14.14 -13.61
CA GLY A 384 -44.27 15.57 -13.86
C GLY A 384 -45.61 16.23 -14.22
N ASN A 385 -45.54 17.25 -15.08
CA ASN A 385 -46.68 18.12 -15.44
C ASN A 385 -47.05 18.06 -16.94
N THR A 386 -46.50 17.11 -17.70
CA THR A 386 -46.94 16.78 -19.07
C THR A 386 -47.38 15.33 -19.05
N TYR A 387 -48.66 15.05 -19.33
CA TYR A 387 -49.22 13.70 -19.31
C TYR A 387 -50.58 13.62 -20.01
N VAL A 388 -50.97 12.42 -20.45
CA VAL A 388 -52.35 12.10 -20.81
C VAL A 388 -53.05 11.49 -19.58
N GLU A 389 -54.10 12.14 -19.10
CA GLU A 389 -55.03 11.61 -18.10
C GLU A 389 -56.17 10.87 -18.82
N ILE A 390 -56.42 9.60 -18.50
CA ILE A 390 -57.42 8.76 -19.17
C ILE A 390 -58.37 8.15 -18.13
N ASN A 391 -59.58 8.72 -18.02
CA ASN A 391 -60.66 8.14 -17.20
C ASN A 391 -61.45 7.10 -18.02
N LEU A 392 -61.15 5.82 -17.78
CA LEU A 392 -61.78 4.68 -18.45
C LEU A 392 -63.25 4.48 -18.05
N THR A 393 -63.69 5.02 -16.91
CA THR A 393 -65.10 4.98 -16.46
C THR A 393 -65.94 6.05 -17.17
N ALA A 394 -65.41 7.26 -17.35
CA ALA A 394 -66.06 8.33 -18.10
C ALA A 394 -65.95 8.20 -19.63
N GLN A 395 -64.97 7.42 -20.13
CA GLN A 395 -64.54 7.40 -21.53
C GLN A 395 -64.06 8.78 -22.03
N HIS A 396 -63.42 9.56 -21.15
CA HIS A 396 -62.95 10.91 -21.43
C HIS A 396 -61.48 11.08 -21.00
N LEU A 397 -60.70 11.75 -21.84
CA LEU A 397 -59.29 12.07 -21.57
C LEU A 397 -59.03 13.57 -21.47
N TYR A 398 -57.94 13.90 -20.80
CA TYR A 398 -57.34 15.23 -20.76
C TYR A 398 -55.86 15.08 -21.12
N PHE A 399 -55.32 15.99 -21.93
CA PHE A 399 -53.89 16.03 -22.24
C PHE A 399 -53.29 17.35 -21.75
N TYR A 400 -52.37 17.22 -20.79
CA TYR A 400 -51.66 18.33 -20.16
C TYR A 400 -50.25 18.46 -20.72
N VAL A 401 -49.82 19.69 -20.98
CA VAL A 401 -48.42 20.03 -21.28
C VAL A 401 -47.98 21.14 -20.34
N LYS A 402 -46.93 20.89 -19.56
CA LYS A 402 -46.37 21.83 -18.57
C LYS A 402 -47.45 22.44 -17.64
N GLY A 403 -48.39 21.61 -17.20
CA GLY A 403 -49.49 21.95 -16.28
C GLY A 403 -50.69 22.63 -16.93
N LYS A 404 -50.67 22.88 -18.25
CA LYS A 404 -51.78 23.50 -18.98
C LYS A 404 -52.54 22.46 -19.79
N LEU A 405 -53.87 22.49 -19.73
CA LEU A 405 -54.72 21.64 -20.56
C LEU A 405 -54.59 22.07 -22.03
N VAL A 406 -54.12 21.16 -22.89
CA VAL A 406 -53.98 21.41 -24.33
C VAL A 406 -55.23 20.95 -25.08
N ILE A 407 -55.77 19.79 -24.73
CA ILE A 407 -57.02 19.27 -25.29
C ILE A 407 -57.66 18.26 -24.32
N GLN A 408 -59.00 18.18 -24.36
CA GLN A 408 -59.80 17.14 -23.70
C GLN A 408 -60.76 16.54 -24.72
N SER A 409 -61.15 15.27 -24.57
CA SER A 409 -62.05 14.60 -25.52
C SER A 409 -62.64 13.32 -24.95
N ASP A 410 -63.86 13.00 -25.38
CA ASP A 410 -64.36 11.64 -25.35
C ASP A 410 -63.50 10.72 -26.24
N PHE A 411 -63.42 9.44 -25.90
CA PHE A 411 -62.75 8.38 -26.67
C PHE A 411 -63.61 7.11 -26.72
N VAL A 412 -63.12 6.05 -27.37
CA VAL A 412 -63.67 4.69 -27.16
C VAL A 412 -62.55 3.70 -26.88
N SER A 413 -62.51 3.17 -25.66
CA SER A 413 -61.51 2.20 -25.18
C SER A 413 -61.77 0.77 -25.68
N GLY A 414 -60.98 -0.16 -25.16
CA GLY A 414 -61.12 -1.60 -25.31
C GLY A 414 -62.51 -2.17 -25.01
N ASN A 415 -62.87 -3.25 -25.71
CA ASN A 415 -64.20 -3.86 -25.69
C ASN A 415 -64.40 -4.78 -24.47
N ALA A 416 -65.17 -4.35 -23.48
CA ALA A 416 -65.34 -5.07 -22.23
C ALA A 416 -66.01 -6.45 -22.41
N ALA A 417 -67.11 -6.53 -23.17
CA ALA A 417 -67.82 -7.80 -23.42
C ALA A 417 -67.01 -8.83 -24.23
N LYS A 418 -65.88 -8.43 -24.84
CA LYS A 418 -64.94 -9.32 -25.53
C LYS A 418 -63.66 -9.61 -24.74
N GLY A 419 -63.55 -9.13 -23.50
CA GLY A 419 -62.34 -9.27 -22.68
C GLY A 419 -61.17 -8.41 -23.18
N TRP A 420 -61.42 -7.42 -24.03
CA TRP A 420 -60.39 -6.55 -24.63
C TRP A 420 -60.28 -5.18 -23.96
N SER A 421 -60.72 -5.05 -22.71
CA SER A 421 -60.67 -3.80 -21.93
C SER A 421 -59.28 -3.16 -21.95
N THR A 422 -59.21 -1.84 -22.14
CA THR A 422 -57.95 -1.10 -21.94
C THR A 422 -57.56 -1.21 -20.46
N PRO A 423 -56.34 -1.67 -20.12
CA PRO A 423 -55.94 -1.81 -18.73
C PRO A 423 -55.68 -0.44 -18.09
N ALA A 424 -56.06 -0.32 -16.81
CA ALA A 424 -55.64 0.78 -15.96
C ALA A 424 -54.16 0.63 -15.55
N GLY A 425 -53.45 1.74 -15.46
CA GLY A 425 -52.03 1.77 -15.15
C GLY A 425 -51.34 3.06 -15.59
N ALA A 426 -50.14 3.28 -15.07
CA ALA A 426 -49.25 4.35 -15.50
C ALA A 426 -48.22 3.81 -16.51
N TYR A 427 -48.22 4.39 -17.70
CA TYR A 427 -47.42 3.97 -18.85
C TYR A 427 -46.67 5.16 -19.45
N SER A 428 -45.76 4.94 -20.40
CA SER A 428 -45.10 5.98 -21.20
C SER A 428 -45.35 5.76 -22.69
N ILE A 429 -45.46 6.84 -23.46
CA ILE A 429 -45.46 6.78 -24.92
C ILE A 429 -44.14 6.14 -25.39
N THR A 430 -44.22 4.97 -26.03
CA THR A 430 -43.04 4.20 -26.44
C THR A 430 -42.34 4.84 -27.64
N TYR A 431 -43.14 5.28 -28.63
CA TYR A 431 -42.71 6.03 -29.80
C TYR A 431 -43.92 6.72 -30.43
N LYS A 432 -43.72 7.43 -31.55
CA LYS A 432 -44.78 8.07 -32.33
C LYS A 432 -44.59 7.75 -33.82
N GLN A 433 -45.66 7.37 -34.52
CA GLN A 433 -45.61 7.04 -35.95
C GLN A 433 -46.78 7.68 -36.73
N ARG A 434 -46.49 8.20 -37.92
CA ARG A 434 -47.52 8.64 -38.89
C ARG A 434 -47.91 7.49 -39.82
N ASN A 435 -49.18 7.48 -40.25
CA ASN A 435 -49.68 6.61 -41.31
C ASN A 435 -49.37 5.11 -41.08
N ALA A 436 -49.54 4.65 -39.84
CA ALA A 436 -49.25 3.27 -39.43
C ALA A 436 -50.41 2.33 -39.79
N THR A 437 -50.12 1.06 -40.07
CA THR A 437 -51.14 0.01 -40.20
C THR A 437 -51.09 -0.89 -38.98
N LEU A 438 -52.03 -0.69 -38.06
CA LEU A 438 -52.18 -1.53 -36.86
C LEU A 438 -52.66 -2.92 -37.30
N LYS A 439 -52.07 -3.98 -36.74
CA LYS A 439 -52.39 -5.37 -37.08
C LYS A 439 -52.63 -6.17 -35.81
N GLY A 440 -53.60 -7.07 -35.86
CA GLY A 440 -53.86 -8.06 -34.82
C GLY A 440 -54.57 -9.28 -35.40
N GLN A 441 -55.03 -10.19 -34.55
CA GLN A 441 -55.67 -11.43 -35.00
C GLN A 441 -56.94 -11.11 -35.81
N GLY A 442 -56.89 -11.38 -37.12
CA GLY A 442 -58.02 -11.16 -38.03
C GLY A 442 -58.27 -9.70 -38.44
N TYR A 443 -57.41 -8.74 -38.11
CA TYR A 443 -57.60 -7.34 -38.54
C TYR A 443 -56.30 -6.62 -38.96
N ALA A 444 -56.44 -5.70 -39.91
CA ALA A 444 -55.46 -4.68 -40.25
C ALA A 444 -56.20 -3.35 -40.42
N THR A 445 -55.68 -2.26 -39.85
CA THR A 445 -56.36 -0.96 -39.82
C THR A 445 -55.36 0.19 -39.99
N PRO A 446 -55.44 0.97 -41.07
CA PRO A 446 -54.60 2.16 -41.24
C PRO A 446 -55.06 3.29 -40.32
N VAL A 447 -54.10 3.95 -39.66
CA VAL A 447 -54.32 5.10 -38.78
C VAL A 447 -53.33 6.22 -39.13
N SER A 448 -53.80 7.47 -39.09
CA SER A 448 -53.01 8.65 -39.46
C SER A 448 -51.93 8.98 -38.42
N TYR A 449 -52.22 8.70 -37.14
CA TYR A 449 -51.41 9.00 -35.96
C TYR A 449 -51.40 7.80 -35.01
N TRP A 450 -50.23 7.26 -34.70
CA TRP A 450 -50.06 6.11 -33.79
C TRP A 450 -49.13 6.48 -32.62
N MET A 451 -49.60 6.23 -31.40
CA MET A 451 -48.97 6.61 -30.14
C MET A 451 -49.09 5.45 -29.13
N PRO A 452 -48.30 4.36 -29.28
CA PRO A 452 -48.29 3.22 -28.36
C PRO A 452 -47.84 3.61 -26.95
N PHE A 453 -48.44 2.99 -25.93
CA PHE A 453 -48.01 3.11 -24.54
C PHE A 453 -47.93 1.79 -23.76
N ASN A 454 -48.61 0.71 -24.20
CA ASN A 454 -48.60 -0.56 -23.48
C ASN A 454 -48.73 -1.78 -24.40
N GLY A 455 -47.63 -2.45 -24.73
CA GLY A 455 -47.67 -3.82 -25.30
C GLY A 455 -48.47 -4.01 -26.60
N GLY A 456 -48.64 -2.96 -27.42
CA GLY A 456 -49.50 -2.96 -28.61
C GLY A 456 -50.80 -2.16 -28.46
N ILE A 457 -51.12 -1.69 -27.24
CA ILE A 457 -52.14 -0.69 -26.96
C ILE A 457 -51.54 0.72 -27.08
N GLY A 458 -52.30 1.64 -27.67
CA GLY A 458 -51.93 3.04 -27.85
C GLY A 458 -53.12 3.96 -28.12
N LEU A 459 -52.84 5.25 -28.29
CA LEU A 459 -53.78 6.23 -28.80
C LEU A 459 -53.67 6.33 -30.33
N HIS A 460 -54.80 6.44 -31.04
CA HIS A 460 -54.83 6.70 -32.47
C HIS A 460 -56.15 7.33 -32.94
N ASP A 461 -56.15 7.89 -34.14
CA ASP A 461 -57.39 8.29 -34.82
C ASP A 461 -58.25 7.07 -35.20
N ALA A 462 -59.57 7.22 -35.07
CA ALA A 462 -60.55 6.23 -35.48
C ALA A 462 -61.54 6.84 -36.48
N ASN A 463 -61.07 7.07 -37.71
CA ASN A 463 -61.86 7.72 -38.77
C ASN A 463 -63.16 6.96 -39.16
N TRP A 464 -63.27 5.69 -38.79
CA TRP A 464 -64.48 4.86 -38.95
C TRP A 464 -65.56 5.13 -37.89
N ARG A 465 -65.27 5.87 -36.80
CA ARG A 465 -66.24 6.20 -35.74
C ARG A 465 -66.82 7.61 -35.93
N LYS A 466 -68.16 7.70 -35.84
CA LYS A 466 -68.91 8.97 -35.85
C LYS A 466 -69.30 9.46 -34.45
N THR A 467 -69.21 8.60 -33.44
CA THR A 467 -69.50 8.91 -32.03
C THR A 467 -68.46 8.30 -31.10
N PHE A 468 -68.24 8.99 -29.99
CA PHE A 468 -67.25 8.67 -28.96
C PHE A 468 -67.88 8.84 -27.56
N GLY A 469 -67.21 8.30 -26.54
CA GLY A 469 -67.66 8.39 -25.15
C GLY A 469 -68.75 7.38 -24.80
N GLY A 470 -69.44 7.64 -23.69
CA GLY A 470 -70.59 6.89 -23.21
C GLY A 470 -70.31 5.41 -22.97
N THR A 471 -71.32 4.56 -23.19
CA THR A 471 -71.22 3.11 -22.96
C THR A 471 -70.69 2.30 -24.16
N ILE A 472 -70.22 2.96 -25.23
CA ILE A 472 -69.81 2.29 -26.49
C ILE A 472 -68.78 1.19 -26.24
N TYR A 473 -67.81 1.42 -25.36
CA TYR A 473 -66.76 0.47 -25.00
C TYR A 473 -67.28 -0.86 -24.42
N LYS A 474 -68.49 -0.89 -23.85
CA LYS A 474 -69.03 -2.09 -23.20
C LYS A 474 -69.29 -3.22 -24.18
N THR A 475 -69.69 -2.91 -25.43
CA THR A 475 -70.06 -3.89 -26.46
C THR A 475 -69.41 -3.65 -27.83
N ASN A 476 -69.02 -2.41 -28.15
CA ASN A 476 -68.44 -2.00 -29.43
C ASN A 476 -67.15 -1.17 -29.24
N GLY A 477 -66.32 -1.56 -28.25
CA GLY A 477 -64.98 -1.01 -28.02
C GLY A 477 -63.92 -1.47 -29.05
N SER A 478 -62.66 -1.12 -28.80
CA SER A 478 -61.48 -1.56 -29.57
C SER A 478 -60.95 -2.93 -29.13
N HIS A 479 -59.81 -3.34 -29.70
CA HIS A 479 -58.96 -4.43 -29.21
C HIS A 479 -57.99 -3.99 -28.07
N GLY A 480 -58.31 -2.91 -27.34
CA GLY A 480 -57.51 -2.37 -26.23
C GLY A 480 -57.02 -0.94 -26.43
N CYS A 481 -56.84 -0.48 -27.68
CA CYS A 481 -56.44 0.89 -28.00
C CYS A 481 -57.50 1.96 -27.64
N VAL A 482 -57.03 3.20 -27.47
CA VAL A 482 -57.87 4.37 -27.21
C VAL A 482 -58.21 5.04 -28.56
N ASN A 483 -59.43 4.80 -29.06
CA ASN A 483 -59.92 5.39 -30.30
C ASN A 483 -60.25 6.88 -30.09
N LEU A 484 -59.64 7.76 -30.88
CA LEU A 484 -59.85 9.21 -30.79
C LEU A 484 -60.55 9.78 -32.04
N PRO A 485 -61.26 10.92 -31.90
CA PRO A 485 -61.60 11.77 -33.05
C PRO A 485 -60.32 12.17 -33.81
N PRO A 486 -60.27 12.14 -35.15
CA PRO A 486 -59.03 12.37 -35.90
C PRO A 486 -58.32 13.71 -35.64
N ALA A 487 -59.08 14.78 -35.35
CA ALA A 487 -58.52 16.08 -34.97
C ALA A 487 -57.84 16.04 -33.59
N VAL A 488 -58.42 15.31 -32.63
CA VAL A 488 -57.85 15.15 -31.28
C VAL A 488 -56.57 14.31 -31.34
N ALA A 489 -56.60 13.22 -32.12
CA ALA A 489 -55.41 12.41 -32.37
C ALA A 489 -54.26 13.23 -32.96
N LYS A 490 -54.55 14.11 -33.93
CA LYS A 490 -53.59 15.07 -34.49
C LYS A 490 -53.02 16.00 -33.41
N THR A 491 -53.88 16.66 -32.63
CA THR A 491 -53.44 17.62 -31.60
C THR A 491 -52.55 16.97 -30.54
N ILE A 492 -52.90 15.78 -30.06
CA ILE A 492 -52.05 15.03 -29.11
C ILE A 492 -50.74 14.63 -29.82
N TYR A 493 -50.80 14.06 -31.02
CA TYR A 493 -49.61 13.66 -31.77
C TYR A 493 -48.63 14.80 -32.04
N GLU A 494 -49.11 16.03 -32.25
CA GLU A 494 -48.26 17.19 -32.52
C GLU A 494 -47.58 17.74 -31.26
N ASN A 495 -48.05 17.41 -30.07
CA ASN A 495 -47.60 18.00 -28.80
C ASN A 495 -47.02 17.00 -27.78
N ILE A 496 -47.31 15.70 -27.90
CA ILE A 496 -46.79 14.63 -27.04
C ILE A 496 -45.41 14.15 -27.51
N SER A 497 -44.59 13.57 -26.65
CA SER A 497 -43.25 13.04 -26.94
C SER A 497 -43.12 11.56 -26.53
N ALA A 498 -42.10 10.87 -27.04
CA ALA A 498 -41.72 9.56 -26.48
C ALA A 498 -41.20 9.75 -25.05
N GLY A 499 -41.60 8.87 -24.13
CA GLY A 499 -41.37 9.01 -22.69
C GLY A 499 -42.49 9.73 -21.94
N ASP A 500 -43.38 10.49 -22.61
CA ASP A 500 -44.47 11.20 -21.93
C ASP A 500 -45.44 10.20 -21.23
N PRO A 501 -45.85 10.48 -19.98
CA PRO A 501 -46.75 9.59 -19.23
C PRO A 501 -48.18 9.52 -19.80
N VAL A 502 -48.75 8.33 -19.70
CA VAL A 502 -50.17 8.03 -19.94
C VAL A 502 -50.73 7.37 -18.68
N LEU A 503 -51.71 8.01 -18.05
CA LEU A 503 -52.26 7.65 -16.74
C LEU A 503 -53.70 7.16 -16.89
N CYS A 504 -53.85 5.85 -17.07
CA CYS A 504 -55.15 5.18 -17.22
C CYS A 504 -55.73 4.76 -15.86
N TYR A 505 -56.97 5.16 -15.57
CA TYR A 505 -57.63 4.83 -14.30
C TYR A 505 -59.15 4.67 -14.43
N HIS A 506 -59.77 4.10 -13.40
CA HIS A 506 -61.22 4.06 -13.19
C HIS A 506 -61.61 4.99 -12.05
N LEU A 507 -62.79 5.62 -12.16
CA LEU A 507 -63.31 6.53 -11.14
C LEU A 507 -64.83 6.44 -11.07
N ASP A 508 -65.32 5.74 -10.05
CA ASP A 508 -66.74 5.46 -9.90
C ASP A 508 -67.57 6.74 -9.63
N GLY A 509 -68.76 6.79 -10.22
CA GLY A 509 -69.62 7.97 -10.22
C GLY A 509 -69.22 9.01 -11.27
N THR A 510 -68.48 8.62 -12.31
CA THR A 510 -68.26 9.45 -13.52
C THR A 510 -68.74 8.76 -14.80
N GLU A 511 -69.62 7.77 -14.69
CA GLU A 511 -70.16 7.01 -15.83
C GLU A 511 -71.04 7.91 -16.71
N SER A 512 -70.67 8.09 -17.97
CA SER A 512 -71.56 8.76 -18.94
C SER A 512 -72.42 7.74 -19.70
N ALA A 513 -73.71 8.08 -19.87
CA ALA A 513 -74.61 7.40 -20.79
C ALA A 513 -74.71 8.11 -22.15
N SER A 514 -74.28 9.37 -22.24
CA SER A 514 -74.30 10.14 -23.49
C SER A 514 -73.03 9.90 -24.31
N THR A 515 -73.12 10.13 -25.62
CA THR A 515 -72.00 10.05 -26.56
C THR A 515 -71.88 11.37 -27.31
N SER A 516 -70.67 11.88 -27.51
CA SER A 516 -70.45 13.00 -28.43
C SER A 516 -70.35 12.51 -29.86
N GLY A 517 -70.79 13.35 -30.80
CA GLY A 517 -70.69 13.10 -32.24
C GLY A 517 -69.67 14.03 -32.89
N THR A 518 -68.94 13.54 -33.89
CA THR A 518 -68.06 14.39 -34.72
C THR A 518 -68.89 15.32 -35.60
N LYS A 519 -69.30 16.47 -35.05
CA LYS A 519 -69.75 17.60 -35.85
C LYS A 519 -68.61 18.07 -36.75
N LYS A 520 -69.00 18.50 -37.95
CA LYS A 520 -68.10 19.15 -38.90
C LYS A 520 -68.14 20.66 -38.65
N ASP A 521 -66.98 21.29 -38.82
CA ASP A 521 -66.73 22.73 -38.88
C ASP A 521 -66.84 23.52 -37.54
N GLU A 522 -65.82 24.36 -37.33
CA GLU A 522 -65.69 25.56 -36.47
C GLU A 522 -66.30 25.61 -35.05
N THR A 523 -65.48 25.30 -34.03
CA THR A 523 -64.75 26.33 -33.24
C THR A 523 -63.98 25.67 -32.10
N ALA A 524 -62.65 25.77 -32.09
CA ALA A 524 -61.85 25.40 -30.92
C ALA A 524 -61.93 26.55 -29.89
N ALA A 525 -62.60 26.32 -28.77
CA ALA A 525 -62.81 27.34 -27.73
C ALA A 525 -61.52 27.61 -26.95
N THR A 526 -60.65 28.48 -27.49
CA THR A 526 -59.49 29.03 -26.80
C THR A 526 -59.92 30.03 -25.72
N THR A 527 -60.25 29.52 -24.53
CA THR A 527 -60.48 30.33 -23.33
C THR A 527 -59.16 30.92 -22.79
N ALA A 528 -58.65 31.93 -23.50
CA ALA A 528 -57.66 32.84 -22.96
C ALA A 528 -58.29 33.66 -21.82
N ALA A 529 -58.06 33.24 -20.58
CA ALA A 529 -58.51 33.98 -19.40
C ALA A 529 -57.78 35.33 -19.34
N ALA A 530 -58.55 36.42 -19.39
CA ALA A 530 -58.00 37.77 -19.27
C ALA A 530 -57.57 38.04 -17.81
N THR A 531 -56.30 38.41 -17.62
CA THR A 531 -55.76 38.78 -16.31
C THR A 531 -55.97 40.26 -16.04
N THR A 532 -56.85 40.61 -15.10
CA THR A 532 -57.04 42.00 -14.64
C THR A 532 -57.15 42.07 -13.12
N ALA A 533 -56.01 42.17 -12.45
CA ALA A 533 -55.83 42.86 -11.16
C ALA A 533 -54.33 42.84 -10.79
N ALA A 534 -53.74 44.02 -10.58
CA ALA A 534 -52.58 44.13 -9.71
C ALA A 534 -53.07 44.13 -8.25
N PRO A 535 -52.19 43.82 -7.29
CA PRO A 535 -51.92 44.89 -6.34
C PRO A 535 -50.44 45.23 -6.17
N GLU A 536 -50.31 46.49 -5.79
CA GLU A 536 -49.17 47.33 -5.40
C GLU A 536 -47.95 46.69 -4.72
N THR A 537 -46.81 47.35 -4.93
CA THR A 537 -45.52 47.13 -4.28
C THR A 537 -45.52 47.49 -2.80
N THR A 538 -44.85 46.66 -1.97
CA THR A 538 -44.19 47.11 -0.73
C THR A 538 -42.70 46.73 -0.78
N VAL A 539 -41.85 47.52 -0.12
CA VAL A 539 -40.41 47.59 -0.44
C VAL A 539 -39.50 47.27 0.76
N ALA A 540 -38.70 46.21 0.62
CA ALA A 540 -37.46 45.93 1.37
C ALA A 540 -37.63 45.78 2.92
N PRO A 541 -36.57 45.64 3.77
CA PRO A 541 -35.12 45.80 3.55
C PRO A 541 -34.33 44.51 3.27
N THR A 542 -33.16 44.70 2.67
CA THR A 542 -32.05 43.73 2.55
C THR A 542 -31.37 43.48 3.91
N THR A 543 -30.84 42.27 4.13
CA THR A 543 -29.81 42.01 5.14
C THR A 543 -28.62 41.29 4.48
N ALA A 544 -27.40 41.56 4.97
CA ALA A 544 -26.16 41.28 4.26
C ALA A 544 -25.74 39.79 4.23
N ALA A 545 -24.90 39.46 3.24
CA ALA A 545 -24.02 38.28 3.28
C ALA A 545 -22.73 38.61 4.07
N PRO A 546 -22.06 37.60 4.67
CA PRO A 546 -20.66 37.69 5.05
C PRO A 546 -19.75 37.28 3.89
N GLU A 547 -18.64 37.99 3.70
CA GLU A 547 -17.54 37.60 2.82
C GLU A 547 -16.59 36.65 3.58
N THR A 548 -15.95 35.70 2.87
CA THR A 548 -14.72 35.08 3.37
C THR A 548 -13.70 34.80 2.25
N THR A 549 -12.77 35.74 2.10
CA THR A 549 -11.34 35.57 1.81
C THR A 549 -10.89 34.47 0.83
N ALA A 550 -10.38 34.89 -0.34
CA ALA A 550 -9.57 34.04 -1.20
C ALA A 550 -8.09 33.96 -0.76
N ALA A 551 -7.42 32.87 -1.11
CA ALA A 551 -5.97 32.68 -1.05
C ALA A 551 -5.47 32.06 -2.39
N PRO A 552 -4.19 32.22 -2.76
CA PRO A 552 -3.78 32.18 -4.18
C PRO A 552 -3.40 30.78 -4.69
N THR A 553 -3.57 30.58 -6.01
CA THR A 553 -3.00 29.45 -6.74
C THR A 553 -1.97 29.95 -7.75
N THR A 554 -0.79 29.33 -7.77
CA THR A 554 0.37 29.72 -8.58
C THR A 554 0.17 29.45 -10.08
N ALA A 555 0.84 30.23 -10.94
CA ALA A 555 0.82 30.05 -12.38
C ALA A 555 1.47 28.73 -12.83
N ALA A 556 0.92 28.13 -13.89
CA ALA A 556 1.55 27.06 -14.66
C ALA A 556 2.10 27.62 -15.99
N PRO A 557 3.31 27.24 -16.42
CA PRO A 557 3.87 27.68 -17.70
C PRO A 557 3.28 26.92 -18.88
N THR A 558 3.15 27.61 -20.02
CA THR A 558 2.81 27.01 -21.32
C THR A 558 4.09 26.47 -21.98
N THR A 559 4.03 25.28 -22.59
CA THR A 559 5.08 24.77 -23.48
C THR A 559 4.47 24.32 -24.81
N GLU A 560 5.21 24.53 -25.90
CA GLU A 560 4.73 24.45 -27.28
C GLU A 560 4.72 23.02 -27.85
N ALA A 561 3.96 22.82 -28.93
CA ALA A 561 4.05 21.63 -29.77
C ALA A 561 4.98 21.87 -30.97
N PRO A 562 5.92 20.95 -31.28
CA PRO A 562 6.65 20.94 -32.54
C PRO A 562 5.90 20.15 -33.63
N THR A 563 6.11 20.52 -34.89
CA THR A 563 5.41 19.97 -36.07
C THR A 563 6.08 18.73 -36.68
N THR A 564 5.29 17.93 -37.41
CA THR A 564 5.73 16.83 -38.30
C THR A 564 6.72 17.29 -39.38
N PRO A 565 7.50 16.36 -39.95
CA PRO A 565 7.18 15.93 -41.33
C PRO A 565 7.21 14.40 -41.52
N ALA A 566 6.71 13.93 -42.66
CA ALA A 566 6.44 12.51 -42.95
C ALA A 566 7.25 11.96 -44.15
N ALA A 567 7.40 10.63 -44.23
CA ALA A 567 7.73 9.91 -45.47
C ALA A 567 7.46 8.39 -45.33
N GLY A 568 6.81 7.77 -46.34
CA GLY A 568 6.73 6.31 -46.56
C GLY A 568 5.91 5.49 -45.54
N GLY A 569 5.13 4.47 -45.90
CA GLY A 569 4.77 3.96 -47.23
C GLY A 569 5.25 2.54 -47.47
N ASP A 570 4.33 1.57 -47.38
CA ASP A 570 4.02 0.61 -48.45
C ASP A 570 2.80 -0.24 -48.10
N GLN A 571 2.17 -0.82 -49.12
CA GLN A 571 1.08 -1.78 -48.98
C GLN A 571 1.62 -3.19 -49.17
N GLU A 572 1.15 -4.16 -48.38
CA GLU A 572 0.87 -5.48 -48.95
C GLU A 572 -0.37 -6.11 -48.30
N SER A 573 -1.09 -6.91 -49.08
CA SER A 573 -2.45 -7.33 -48.74
C SER A 573 -2.65 -8.83 -48.97
N VAL A 574 -2.86 -9.60 -47.90
CA VAL A 574 -3.29 -11.01 -48.02
C VAL A 574 -4.36 -11.35 -46.99
N GLY A 575 -5.43 -11.97 -47.52
CA GLY A 575 -6.45 -12.77 -46.85
C GLY A 575 -7.24 -13.50 -47.94
N PRO A 576 -8.24 -14.34 -47.63
CA PRO A 576 -8.77 -14.71 -46.31
C PRO A 576 -8.62 -16.23 -46.01
N GLY A 577 -9.19 -16.72 -44.89
CA GLY A 577 -9.24 -18.15 -44.57
C GLY A 577 -10.33 -18.58 -43.57
N PHE A 578 -11.46 -19.07 -44.08
CA PHE A 578 -12.19 -20.20 -43.47
C PHE A 578 -11.42 -21.50 -43.83
N ALA A 579 -11.58 -22.68 -43.22
CA ALA A 579 -12.69 -23.27 -42.47
C ALA A 579 -12.18 -24.27 -41.37
N PRO A 580 -13.01 -25.09 -40.70
CA PRO A 580 -12.61 -25.88 -39.52
C PRO A 580 -12.24 -27.34 -39.81
N GLU A 581 -11.71 -28.04 -38.80
CA GLU A 581 -11.77 -29.51 -38.68
C GLU A 581 -12.25 -29.95 -37.28
N THR A 582 -12.93 -31.10 -37.25
CA THR A 582 -13.24 -31.94 -36.08
C THR A 582 -12.06 -32.92 -35.84
N GLU A 583 -12.03 -33.91 -34.95
CA GLU A 583 -13.01 -34.57 -34.06
C GLU A 583 -12.25 -35.26 -32.91
N GLY A 584 -12.90 -35.65 -31.81
CA GLY A 584 -12.20 -36.32 -30.70
C GLY A 584 -13.12 -36.72 -29.54
N THR A 585 -13.65 -37.93 -29.58
CA THR A 585 -14.69 -38.45 -28.66
C THR A 585 -14.15 -38.99 -27.33
N THR A 586 -14.97 -38.89 -26.29
CA THR A 586 -15.19 -40.00 -25.34
C THR A 586 -16.58 -39.85 -24.70
N GLU A 587 -17.26 -40.99 -24.50
CA GLU A 587 -18.64 -41.05 -23.99
C GLU A 587 -18.65 -41.30 -22.48
N GLN A 588 -19.68 -40.80 -21.78
CA GLN A 588 -20.32 -41.61 -20.73
C GLN A 588 -21.78 -41.20 -20.48
N GLU A 589 -22.72 -42.08 -20.82
CA GLU A 589 -24.10 -41.99 -20.33
C GLU A 589 -24.21 -42.52 -18.90
N VAL A 590 -25.07 -41.91 -18.09
CA VAL A 590 -25.78 -42.58 -17.00
C VAL A 590 -27.26 -42.15 -17.05
N GLY A 591 -28.16 -43.12 -16.95
CA GLY A 591 -29.60 -42.94 -17.21
C GLY A 591 -30.42 -42.25 -16.11
N PRO A 592 -31.74 -42.07 -16.33
CA PRO A 592 -32.59 -41.15 -15.58
C PRO A 592 -33.28 -41.77 -14.35
N GLY A 593 -33.80 -40.90 -13.48
CA GLY A 593 -34.69 -41.26 -12.37
C GLY A 593 -35.72 -40.16 -12.06
N PHE A 594 -36.98 -40.45 -12.42
CA PHE A 594 -38.26 -39.85 -12.00
C PHE A 594 -38.38 -38.32 -11.87
#